data_AF-S6SWL0-F1
#
_entry.id   AF-S6SWL0-F1
#
_cell.length_a   1.000
_cell.length_b   1.000
_cell.length_c   1.000
_cell.angle_alpha   90.00
_cell.angle_beta   90.00
_cell.angle_gamma   90.00
#
_symmetry.space_group_name_H-M   'P 1'
#
loop_
_entity.id
_entity.type
_entity.pdbx_description
1 polymer ?
#
loop_
_entity_poly.entity_id
_entity_poly.type
_entity_poly.pdbx_seq_one_letter_code
_entity_poly.pdbx_strand_id
1 'polypeptide(L)'
;LDSQRGALSGGQINPSLGPDATPLGELFQETLVMLVLISGGLSLITQVIWDSYMVWPPTSWLPGMTAEGLDVFLGQLNQTLQHMMLYAAPFIALLLLIEAALAIIGLYAQQLNVSILAMPAKSMAGIAFLLVYLPTLLELGTGELSKLADLKSILGFMVQVP
;
A
#
# COMPACT_ATOMS: atom_id res chain seq x y z
N LEU A 1 0.21 9.55 -0.65
CA LEU A 1 -0.72 10.56 -1.19
C LEU A 1 -1.24 11.50 -0.11
N ASP A 2 -1.92 10.99 0.91
CA ASP A 2 -2.50 11.81 2.00
C ASP A 2 -1.47 12.56 2.85
N SER A 3 -0.31 11.94 3.07
CA SER A 3 0.83 12.61 3.73
C SER A 3 1.29 13.87 2.97
N GLN A 4 1.50 13.78 1.65
CA GLN A 4 2.03 14.90 0.86
C GLN A 4 1.02 16.04 0.61
N ARG A 5 -0.28 15.75 0.63
CA ARG A 5 -1.32 16.80 0.52
C ARG A 5 -1.66 17.48 1.84
N GLY A 6 -1.08 17.02 2.96
CA GLY A 6 -1.31 17.59 4.30
C GLY A 6 -2.56 17.08 5.02
N ALA A 7 -3.19 16.00 4.55
CA ALA A 7 -4.34 15.42 5.25
C ALA A 7 -3.94 14.81 6.62
N LEU A 8 -2.66 14.46 6.78
CA LEU A 8 -2.08 13.95 8.03
C LEU A 8 -1.38 15.03 8.86
N SER A 9 -1.46 16.31 8.49
CA SER A 9 -0.73 17.38 9.18
C SER A 9 -1.26 17.64 10.60
N GLY A 10 -2.55 17.39 10.87
CA GLY A 10 -3.14 17.54 12.21
C GLY A 10 -2.59 16.52 13.22
N GLY A 11 -2.51 15.24 12.82
CA GLY A 11 -1.96 14.16 13.66
C GLY A 11 -0.46 14.29 13.92
N GLN A 12 0.29 14.87 12.97
CA GLN A 12 1.72 15.18 13.16
C GLN A 12 1.96 16.26 14.22
N ILE A 13 1.04 17.22 14.36
CA ILE A 13 1.15 18.32 15.33
C ILE A 13 0.64 17.88 16.70
N ASN A 14 -0.43 17.10 16.75
CA ASN A 14 -0.97 16.55 17.99
C ASN A 14 -1.52 15.13 17.79
N PRO A 15 -0.79 14.10 18.24
CA PRO A 15 -1.19 12.70 18.14
C PRO A 15 -2.50 12.34 18.88
N SER A 16 -2.97 13.20 19.79
CA SER A 16 -4.22 12.98 20.52
C SER A 16 -5.49 13.40 19.75
N LEU A 17 -5.34 14.04 18.58
CA LEU A 17 -6.45 14.58 17.79
C LEU A 17 -7.26 13.55 16.99
N GLY A 18 -6.89 12.27 17.03
CA GLY A 18 -7.66 11.19 16.42
C GLY A 18 -6.80 10.21 15.62
N PRO A 19 -7.43 9.18 15.03
CA PRO A 19 -6.72 8.15 14.28
C PRO A 19 -5.98 8.73 13.08
N ASP A 20 -4.78 8.21 12.79
CA ASP A 20 -4.01 8.53 11.56
C ASP A 20 -4.67 7.99 10.27
N ALA A 21 -5.89 7.44 10.37
CA ALA A 21 -6.66 6.95 9.24
C ALA A 21 -7.27 8.12 8.46
N THR A 22 -6.93 8.21 7.18
CA THR A 22 -7.51 9.23 6.30
C THR A 22 -8.71 8.66 5.54
N PRO A 23 -9.71 9.49 5.18
CA PRO A 23 -10.87 9.03 4.40
C PRO A 23 -10.50 8.35 3.08
N LEU A 24 -9.40 8.79 2.43
CA LEU A 24 -8.90 8.11 1.22
C LEU A 24 -8.25 6.77 1.54
N GLY A 25 -7.51 6.67 2.64
CA GLY A 25 -6.98 5.39 3.13
C GLY A 25 -8.10 4.39 3.41
N GLU A 26 -9.18 4.83 4.04
CA GLU A 26 -10.37 4.01 4.29
C GLU A 26 -11.05 3.57 2.99
N LEU A 27 -11.23 4.49 2.04
CA LEU A 27 -11.77 4.16 0.71
C LEU A 27 -10.92 3.09 0.00
N PHE A 28 -9.59 3.20 0.04
CA PHE A 28 -8.70 2.20 -0.56
C PHE A 28 -8.79 0.85 0.15
N GLN A 29 -8.89 0.86 1.48
CA GLN A 29 -9.06 -0.36 2.26
C GLN A 29 -10.36 -1.08 1.91
N GLU A 30 -11.49 -0.37 1.89
CA GLU A 30 -12.78 -0.92 1.48
C GLU A 30 -12.76 -1.43 0.04
N THR A 31 -12.14 -0.66 -0.87
CA THR A 31 -11.97 -1.07 -2.27
C THR A 31 -11.18 -2.38 -2.37
N LEU A 32 -10.10 -2.52 -1.60
CA LEU A 32 -9.27 -3.73 -1.61
C LEU A 32 -10.03 -4.93 -1.02
N VAL A 33 -10.79 -4.73 0.05
CA VAL A 33 -11.68 -5.77 0.62
C VAL A 33 -12.70 -6.22 -0.42
N MET A 34 -13.36 -5.28 -1.11
CA MET A 34 -14.30 -5.59 -2.18
C MET A 34 -13.62 -6.37 -3.32
N LEU A 35 -12.40 -5.98 -3.69
CA LEU A 35 -11.61 -6.63 -4.74
C LEU A 35 -11.26 -8.08 -4.36
N VAL A 36 -10.89 -8.33 -3.10
CA VAL A 36 -10.68 -9.69 -2.56
C VAL A 36 -11.97 -10.52 -2.63
N LEU A 37 -13.12 -9.95 -2.28
CA LEU A 37 -14.40 -10.65 -2.29
C LEU A 37 -14.82 -11.06 -3.71
N ILE A 38 -14.72 -10.15 -4.68
CA ILE A 38 -15.16 -10.41 -6.07
C ILE A 38 -14.18 -11.31 -6.84
N SER A 39 -12.89 -11.32 -6.47
CA SER A 39 -11.87 -12.17 -7.10
C SER A 39 -11.85 -13.61 -6.57
N GLY A 40 -12.72 -13.96 -5.62
CA GLY A 40 -12.73 -15.27 -4.98
C GLY A 40 -11.64 -15.45 -3.90
N GLY A 41 -11.02 -14.35 -3.46
CA GLY A 41 -9.96 -14.36 -2.46
C GLY A 41 -10.38 -14.93 -1.11
N LEU A 42 -11.67 -14.92 -0.76
CA LEU A 42 -12.17 -15.58 0.46
C LEU A 42 -11.93 -17.09 0.43
N SER A 43 -12.12 -17.73 -0.73
CA SER A 43 -11.82 -19.15 -0.91
C SER A 43 -10.32 -19.41 -0.75
N LEU A 44 -9.48 -18.54 -1.34
CA LEU A 44 -8.03 -18.62 -1.19
C LEU A 44 -7.59 -18.51 0.27
N ILE A 45 -8.16 -17.57 1.04
CA ILE A 45 -7.84 -17.43 2.47
C ILE A 45 -8.17 -18.71 3.23
N THR A 46 -9.35 -19.30 3.01
CA THR A 46 -9.71 -20.57 3.67
C THR A 46 -8.81 -21.72 3.26
N GLN A 47 -8.39 -21.77 1.99
CA GLN A 47 -7.46 -22.78 1.50
C GLN A 47 -6.07 -22.62 2.11
N VAL A 48 -5.56 -21.39 2.22
CA VAL A 48 -4.29 -21.09 2.89
C VAL A 48 -4.33 -21.50 4.37
N ILE A 49 -5.43 -21.24 5.07
CA ILE A 49 -5.60 -21.69 6.46
C ILE A 49 -5.55 -23.22 6.53
N TRP A 50 -6.23 -23.91 5.62
CA TRP A 50 -6.21 -25.37 5.58
C TRP A 50 -4.81 -25.93 5.29
N ASP A 51 -4.14 -25.40 4.27
CA ASP A 51 -2.81 -25.82 3.86
C ASP A 51 -1.76 -25.49 4.93
N SER A 52 -1.97 -24.46 5.75
CA SER A 52 -1.07 -24.12 6.85
C SER A 52 -0.94 -25.24 7.89
N TYR A 53 -1.96 -26.07 8.09
CA TYR A 53 -1.88 -27.23 8.99
C TYR A 53 -0.96 -28.35 8.47
N MET A 54 -0.71 -28.41 7.16
CA MET A 54 0.29 -29.35 6.61
C MET A 54 1.73 -28.87 6.88
N VAL A 55 1.90 -27.54 6.91
CA VAL A 55 3.19 -26.87 7.08
C VAL A 55 3.55 -26.73 8.56
N TRP A 56 2.56 -26.42 9.40
CA TRP A 56 2.68 -26.34 10.86
C TRP A 56 1.60 -27.18 11.54
N PRO A 57 1.86 -28.48 11.77
CA PRO A 57 0.92 -29.34 12.47
C PRO A 57 0.71 -28.88 13.92
N PRO A 58 -0.52 -28.97 14.45
CA PRO A 58 -0.82 -28.59 15.83
C PRO A 58 -0.11 -29.47 16.88
N THR A 59 0.47 -30.59 16.44
CA THR A 59 1.30 -31.47 17.27
C THR A 59 2.73 -30.96 17.45
N SER A 60 3.14 -29.92 16.71
CA SER A 60 4.48 -29.33 16.77
C SER A 60 4.48 -27.96 17.46
N TRP A 61 5.41 -27.78 18.40
CA TRP A 61 5.46 -26.58 19.26
C TRP A 61 5.94 -25.32 18.53
N LEU A 62 6.85 -25.46 17.57
CA LEU A 62 7.26 -24.39 16.66
C LEU A 62 7.39 -24.93 15.23
N PRO A 63 7.01 -24.12 14.22
CA PRO A 63 7.29 -24.44 12.83
C PRO A 63 8.81 -24.39 12.60
N GLY A 64 9.37 -25.42 11.95
CA GLY A 64 10.78 -25.46 11.60
C GLY A 64 11.11 -24.49 10.48
N MET A 65 11.37 -23.21 10.79
CA MET A 65 11.79 -22.24 9.79
C MET A 65 13.25 -22.52 9.39
N THR A 66 13.47 -22.90 8.13
CA THR A 66 14.82 -23.09 7.58
C THR A 66 15.41 -21.74 7.15
N ALA A 67 16.73 -21.66 6.98
CA ALA A 67 17.37 -20.46 6.43
C ALA A 67 16.83 -20.10 5.04
N GLU A 68 16.53 -21.11 4.21
CA GLU A 68 15.89 -20.94 2.89
C GLU A 68 14.48 -20.35 3.02
N GLY A 69 13.70 -20.78 4.03
CA GLY A 69 12.37 -20.22 4.29
C GLY A 69 12.39 -18.75 4.70
N LEU A 70 13.40 -18.33 5.47
CA LEU A 70 13.64 -16.92 5.80
C LEU A 70 13.94 -16.09 4.53
N ASP A 71 14.80 -16.60 3.63
CA ASP A 71 15.15 -15.91 2.39
C ASP A 71 13.93 -15.73 1.47
N VAL A 72 13.06 -16.74 1.38
CA VAL A 72 11.81 -16.65 0.64
C VAL A 72 10.89 -15.59 1.25
N PHE A 73 10.75 -15.55 2.58
CA PHE A 73 9.95 -14.54 3.26
C PHE A 73 10.49 -13.12 3.03
N LEU A 74 11.80 -12.92 3.17
CA LEU A 74 12.46 -11.64 2.90
C LEU A 74 12.31 -11.21 1.44
N GLY A 75 12.38 -12.16 0.50
CA GLY A 75 12.10 -11.92 -0.91
C GLY A 75 10.70 -11.35 -1.14
N GLN A 76 9.69 -11.94 -0.49
CA GLN A 76 8.29 -11.47 -0.59
C GLN A 76 8.08 -10.11 0.07
N LEU A 77 8.71 -9.87 1.23
CA LEU A 77 8.67 -8.57 1.88
C LEU A 77 9.29 -7.48 0.99
N ASN A 78 10.45 -7.76 0.40
CA ASN A 78 11.11 -6.85 -0.52
C ASN A 78 10.24 -6.57 -1.76
N GLN A 79 9.64 -7.59 -2.36
CA GLN A 79 8.74 -7.41 -3.50
C GLN A 79 7.52 -6.56 -3.14
N THR A 80 6.93 -6.78 -1.96
CA THR A 80 5.79 -5.99 -1.47
C THR A 80 6.18 -4.51 -1.28
N LEU A 81 7.35 -4.24 -0.70
CA LEU A 81 7.88 -2.87 -0.55
C LEU A 81 8.14 -2.21 -1.92
N GLN A 82 8.67 -2.96 -2.89
CA GLN A 82 8.89 -2.46 -4.25
C GLN A 82 7.56 -2.10 -4.92
N HIS A 83 6.53 -2.95 -4.81
CA HIS A 83 5.20 -2.64 -5.36
C HIS A 83 4.57 -1.42 -4.68
N MET A 84 4.65 -1.32 -3.34
CA MET A 84 4.18 -0.12 -2.62
C MET A 84 4.86 1.16 -3.14
N MET A 85 6.18 1.13 -3.32
CA MET A 85 6.93 2.26 -3.87
C MET A 85 6.53 2.57 -5.31
N LEU A 86 6.41 1.54 -6.16
CA LEU A 86 6.06 1.69 -7.57
C LEU A 86 4.65 2.26 -7.75
N TYR A 87 3.68 1.82 -6.95
CA TYR A 87 2.32 2.35 -6.99
C TYR A 87 2.22 3.78 -6.47
N ALA A 88 3.07 4.15 -5.50
CA ALA A 88 3.14 5.50 -4.96
C ALA A 88 3.96 6.47 -5.84
N ALA A 89 4.90 5.99 -6.64
CA ALA A 89 5.86 6.81 -7.38
C ALA A 89 5.20 7.85 -8.30
N PRO A 90 4.15 7.54 -9.10
CA PRO A 90 3.49 8.53 -9.94
C PRO A 90 2.90 9.70 -9.14
N PHE A 91 2.28 9.39 -7.98
CA PHE A 91 1.75 10.42 -7.09
C PHE A 91 2.86 11.29 -6.51
N ILE A 92 3.93 10.67 -6.01
CA ILE A 92 5.07 11.40 -5.44
C ILE A 92 5.69 12.32 -6.48
N ALA A 93 5.93 11.82 -7.70
CA ALA A 93 6.49 12.61 -8.79
C ALA A 93 5.61 13.80 -9.15
N LEU A 94 4.30 13.59 -9.34
CA LEU A 94 3.35 14.66 -9.66
C LEU A 94 3.33 15.75 -8.58
N LEU A 95 3.19 15.35 -7.31
CA LEU A 95 3.08 16.28 -6.20
C LEU A 95 4.38 17.04 -5.96
N LEU A 96 5.53 16.39 -6.14
CA LEU A 96 6.85 17.03 -6.06
C LEU A 96 7.06 18.04 -7.19
N LEU A 97 6.57 17.76 -8.40
CA LEU A 97 6.59 18.73 -9.50
C LEU A 97 5.73 19.96 -9.19
N ILE A 98 4.57 19.78 -8.55
CA ILE A 98 3.72 20.89 -8.11
C ILE A 98 4.42 21.72 -7.03
N GLU A 99 5.10 21.06 -6.07
CA GLU A 99 5.93 21.74 -5.08
C GLU A 99 7.02 22.59 -5.72
N ALA A 100 7.76 22.01 -6.67
CA ALA A 100 8.82 22.72 -7.39
C ALA A 100 8.26 23.92 -8.17
N ALA A 101 7.14 23.75 -8.88
CA ALA A 101 6.50 24.83 -9.63
C ALA A 101 6.06 25.98 -8.71
N LEU A 102 5.44 25.66 -7.57
CA LEU A 102 5.02 26.66 -6.59
C LEU A 102 6.21 27.33 -5.92
N ALA A 103 7.26 26.59 -5.58
CA ALA A 103 8.48 27.15 -5.03
C ALA A 103 9.11 28.19 -5.97
N ILE A 104 9.14 27.91 -7.28
CA ILE A 104 9.60 28.86 -8.30
C ILE A 104 8.71 30.10 -8.32
N ILE A 105 7.38 29.95 -8.31
CA ILE A 105 6.45 31.08 -8.26
C ILE A 105 6.69 31.95 -7.01
N GLY A 106 6.98 31.33 -5.86
CA GLY A 106 7.28 32.03 -4.61
C GLY A 106 8.52 32.92 -4.67
N LEU A 107 9.49 32.61 -5.55
CA LEU A 107 10.64 33.48 -5.77
C LEU A 107 10.26 34.80 -6.44
N TYR A 108 9.26 34.77 -7.34
CA TYR A 108 8.84 35.94 -8.13
C TYR A 108 7.69 36.71 -7.48
N ALA A 109 6.81 36.03 -6.74
CA ALA A 109 5.62 36.60 -6.12
C ALA A 109 5.68 36.52 -4.59
N GLN A 110 6.62 37.25 -3.96
CA GLN A 110 6.84 37.22 -2.50
C GLN A 110 5.64 37.71 -1.66
N GLN A 111 4.71 38.46 -2.26
CA GLN A 111 3.47 38.88 -1.59
C GLN A 111 2.44 37.74 -1.49
N LEU A 112 2.62 36.67 -2.27
CA LEU A 112 1.72 35.53 -2.30
C LEU A 112 2.18 34.49 -1.27
N ASN A 113 1.31 34.13 -0.33
CA ASN A 113 1.63 33.08 0.63
C ASN A 113 1.51 31.70 -0.04
N VAL A 114 2.58 31.32 -0.72
CA VAL A 114 2.65 30.09 -1.52
C VAL A 114 2.39 28.84 -0.68
N SER A 115 2.78 28.83 0.60
CA SER A 115 2.50 27.73 1.52
C SER A 115 1.00 27.52 1.75
N ILE A 116 0.21 28.61 1.80
CA ILE A 116 -1.26 28.53 1.90
C ILE A 116 -1.86 28.01 0.60
N LEU A 117 -1.33 28.41 -0.56
CA LEU A 117 -1.84 27.96 -1.86
C LEU A 117 -1.41 26.54 -2.23
N ALA A 118 -0.29 26.05 -1.67
CA ALA A 118 0.28 24.75 -1.98
C ALA A 118 -0.58 23.58 -1.53
N MET A 119 -1.16 23.65 -0.32
CA MET A 119 -2.00 22.56 0.19
C MET A 119 -3.27 22.34 -0.67
N PRO A 120 -4.08 23.37 -0.99
CA PRO A 120 -5.24 23.22 -1.88
C PRO A 120 -4.85 22.73 -3.28
N ALA A 121 -3.79 23.30 -3.87
CA ALA A 121 -3.36 22.93 -5.22
C ALA A 121 -2.95 21.45 -5.32
N LYS A 122 -2.13 20.97 -4.38
CA LYS A 122 -1.74 19.55 -4.30
C LYS A 122 -2.92 18.63 -4.06
N SER A 123 -3.85 19.02 -3.20
CA SER A 123 -5.04 18.21 -2.89
C SER A 123 -5.92 18.05 -4.13
N MET A 124 -6.22 19.14 -4.84
CA MET A 124 -6.99 19.11 -6.08
C MET A 124 -6.32 18.26 -7.16
N ALA A 125 -5.03 18.50 -7.43
CA ALA A 125 -4.29 17.77 -8.44
C ALA A 125 -4.15 16.28 -8.06
N GLY A 126 -3.89 15.98 -6.79
CA GLY A 126 -3.76 14.62 -6.29
C GLY A 126 -5.05 13.81 -6.38
N ILE A 127 -6.21 14.42 -6.12
CA ILE A 127 -7.52 13.78 -6.31
C ILE A 127 -7.84 13.62 -7.80
N ALA A 128 -7.61 14.65 -8.62
CA ALA A 128 -7.86 14.58 -10.06
C ALA A 128 -7.01 13.47 -10.73
N PHE A 129 -5.73 13.41 -10.39
CA PHE A 129 -4.84 12.35 -10.88
C PHE A 129 -5.24 10.98 -10.34
N LEU A 130 -5.67 10.89 -9.07
CA LEU A 130 -6.19 9.65 -8.51
C LEU A 130 -7.35 9.10 -9.34
N LEU A 131 -8.32 9.94 -9.75
CA LEU A 131 -9.45 9.49 -10.55
C LEU A 131 -9.01 8.89 -11.90
N VAL A 132 -7.99 9.46 -12.52
CA VAL A 132 -7.44 8.96 -13.80
C VAL A 132 -6.61 7.68 -13.59
N TYR A 133 -5.88 7.59 -12.48
CA TYR A 133 -4.99 6.48 -12.17
C TYR A 133 -5.69 5.30 -11.48
N LEU A 134 -6.89 5.51 -10.94
CA LEU A 134 -7.65 4.50 -10.19
C LEU A 134 -7.88 3.20 -11.00
N PRO A 135 -8.28 3.23 -12.29
CA PRO A 135 -8.45 2.00 -13.07
C PRO A 135 -7.16 1.18 -13.17
N THR A 136 -6.02 1.86 -13.37
CA THR A 136 -4.70 1.23 -13.42
C THR A 136 -4.33 0.61 -12.07
N LEU A 137 -4.63 1.28 -10.95
CA LEU A 137 -4.44 0.71 -9.62
C LEU A 137 -5.30 -0.54 -9.38
N LEU A 138 -6.55 -0.52 -9.85
CA LEU A 138 -7.44 -1.67 -9.73
C LEU A 138 -6.93 -2.86 -10.56
N GLU A 139 -6.47 -2.62 -11.79
CA GLU A 139 -5.87 -3.64 -12.64
C GLU A 139 -4.61 -4.24 -12.00
N LEU A 140 -3.69 -3.40 -11.52
CA LEU A 140 -2.50 -3.84 -10.78
C LEU A 140 -2.88 -4.64 -9.53
N GLY A 141 -3.89 -4.19 -8.78
CA GLY A 141 -4.40 -4.88 -7.59
C GLY A 141 -4.99 -6.26 -7.92
N THR A 142 -5.78 -6.39 -8.99
CA THR A 142 -6.28 -7.69 -9.46
C THR A 142 -5.14 -8.63 -9.86
N GLY A 143 -4.11 -8.09 -10.53
CA GLY A 143 -2.92 -8.83 -10.93
C GLY A 143 -2.16 -9.38 -9.73
N GLU A 144 -1.93 -8.58 -8.70
CA GLU A 144 -1.27 -9.04 -7.47
C GLU A 144 -2.11 -10.07 -6.72
N LEU A 145 -3.43 -9.90 -6.64
CA LEU A 145 -4.33 -10.89 -6.04
C LEU A 145 -4.29 -12.24 -6.73
N SER A 146 -4.12 -12.26 -8.06
CA SER A 146 -3.92 -13.51 -8.78
C SER A 146 -2.62 -14.22 -8.40
N LYS A 147 -1.54 -13.48 -8.13
CA LYS A 147 -0.26 -14.03 -7.66
C LYS A 147 -0.35 -14.55 -6.23
N LEU A 148 -1.23 -13.98 -5.41
CA LEU A 148 -1.51 -14.51 -4.07
C LEU A 148 -2.17 -15.89 -4.12
N ALA A 149 -2.73 -16.33 -5.26
CA ALA A 149 -3.15 -17.72 -5.41
C ALA A 149 -1.95 -18.70 -5.38
N ASP A 150 -0.77 -18.27 -5.84
CA ASP A 150 0.47 -19.04 -5.79
C ASP A 150 1.10 -19.09 -4.38
N LEU A 151 0.56 -18.39 -3.37
CA LEU A 151 1.03 -18.49 -1.97
C LEU A 151 1.03 -19.92 -1.46
N LYS A 152 0.14 -20.76 -1.98
CA LYS A 152 0.11 -22.20 -1.70
C LYS A 152 1.46 -22.86 -1.99
N SER A 153 2.09 -22.53 -3.11
CA SER A 153 3.38 -23.09 -3.50
C SER A 153 4.50 -22.59 -2.59
N ILE A 154 4.47 -21.30 -2.23
CA ILE A 154 5.47 -20.64 -1.39
C ILE A 154 5.44 -21.17 0.05
N LEU A 155 4.24 -21.47 0.59
CA LEU A 155 4.07 -22.06 1.91
C LEU A 155 4.83 -23.38 2.08
N GLY A 156 4.87 -24.21 1.04
CA GLY A 156 5.61 -25.47 1.04
C GLY A 156 7.13 -25.28 1.03
N PHE A 157 7.65 -24.16 0.53
CA PHE A 157 9.10 -23.86 0.54
C PHE A 157 9.56 -23.20 1.85
N MET A 158 8.66 -22.53 2.59
CA MET A 158 9.04 -21.83 3.83
C MET A 158 9.33 -22.76 5.01
N VAL A 159 8.74 -23.95 5.04
CA VAL A 159 8.91 -24.91 6.14
C VAL A 159 9.01 -26.31 5.56
N GLN A 160 10.15 -26.96 5.76
CA GLN A 160 10.27 -28.39 5.56
C GLN A 160 9.85 -29.09 6.84
N VAL A 161 8.79 -29.89 6.75
CA VAL A 161 8.40 -30.81 7.83
C VAL A 161 9.46 -31.91 7.90
N PRO A 162 9.96 -32.28 9.09
CA PRO A 162 10.80 -33.48 9.24
C PRO A 162 10.05 -34.77 8.93
#